data_AF-A0A953S5R6-F1
#
_entry.id   AF-A0A953S5R6-F1
#
_cell.length_a   1.000
_cell.length_b   1.000
_cell.length_c   1.000
_cell.angle_alpha   90.00
_cell.angle_beta   90.00
_cell.angle_gamma   90.00
#
_symmetry.space_group_name_H-M   'P 1'
#
loop_
_entity.id
_entity.type
_entity.pdbx_description
1 polymer ?
#
loop_
_entity_poly.entity_id
_entity_poly.type
_entity_poly.pdbx_seq_one_letter_code
_entity_poly.pdbx_strand_id
1 'polypeptide(L)'
;MNTKKELSEAEMSHMSSDQLAKYVFEHHGCGGCHTMGANGKLGYTERGKQVGKGFIGCISLLTSMNLIAQVEPANRTPEEKKKAVKFSEFGCTTCHQITPGKLGLTSYGAKLKSFHMACTDVEKILSRQSQN
;
A
#
# COMPACT_ATOMS: atom_id res chain seq x y z
N MET A 1 -16.11 16.92 1.27
CA MET A 1 -15.00 15.94 1.44
C MET A 1 -14.80 15.77 2.94
N ASN A 2 -15.17 14.61 3.50
CA ASN A 2 -14.91 14.33 4.92
C ASN A 2 -13.44 13.95 5.06
N THR A 3 -12.61 14.91 5.46
CA THR A 3 -11.25 14.64 5.95
C THR A 3 -11.39 13.90 7.28
N LYS A 4 -11.37 12.57 7.25
CA LYS A 4 -11.29 11.78 8.48
C LYS A 4 -10.00 12.21 9.19
N LYS A 5 -10.11 12.64 10.45
CA LYS A 5 -9.00 13.10 11.27
C LYS A 5 -7.95 11.99 11.37
N GLU A 6 -6.71 12.26 10.96
CA GLU A 6 -5.62 11.31 11.15
C GLU A 6 -5.28 11.19 12.64
N LEU A 7 -5.04 9.96 13.11
CA LEU A 7 -4.58 9.70 14.47
C LEU A 7 -3.14 10.21 14.68
N SER A 8 -2.89 10.75 15.86
CA SER A 8 -1.55 11.08 16.32
C SER A 8 -0.70 9.82 16.53
N GLU A 9 0.62 9.99 16.60
CA GLU A 9 1.54 8.87 16.85
C GLU A 9 1.32 8.25 18.23
N ALA A 10 1.02 9.06 19.25
CA ALA A 10 0.68 8.60 20.58
C ALA A 10 -0.59 7.73 20.56
N GLU A 11 -1.65 8.18 19.88
CA GLU A 11 -2.90 7.41 19.74
C GLU A 11 -2.68 6.05 19.05
N MET A 12 -1.86 6.01 17.99
CA MET A 12 -1.55 4.76 17.31
C MET A 12 -0.64 3.82 18.12
N SER A 13 0.25 4.36 18.96
CA SER A 13 1.16 3.56 19.78
C SER A 13 0.45 2.72 20.85
N HIS A 14 -0.77 3.10 21.21
CA HIS A 14 -1.62 2.36 22.16
C HIS A 14 -2.56 1.35 21.49
N MET A 15 -2.58 1.30 20.15
CA MET A 15 -3.43 0.37 19.41
C MET A 15 -2.79 -1.02 19.32
N SER A 16 -3.63 -2.06 19.33
CA SER A 16 -3.18 -3.38 18.92
C SER A 16 -2.87 -3.41 17.42
N SER A 17 -2.05 -4.37 16.98
CA SER A 17 -1.74 -4.54 15.55
C SER A 17 -2.98 -4.68 14.67
N ASP A 18 -4.06 -5.28 15.19
CA ASP A 18 -5.33 -5.45 14.49
C ASP A 18 -6.08 -4.11 14.33
N GLN A 19 -6.12 -3.31 15.40
CA GLN A 19 -6.73 -1.98 15.38
C GLN A 19 -5.97 -1.05 14.42
N LEU A 20 -4.64 -1.14 14.44
CA LEU A 20 -3.79 -0.36 13.57
C LEU A 20 -3.96 -0.79 12.09
N ALA A 21 -3.97 -2.10 11.80
CA ALA A 21 -4.21 -2.61 10.45
C ALA A 21 -5.58 -2.19 9.90
N LYS A 22 -6.64 -2.23 10.73
CA LYS A 22 -7.98 -1.77 10.36
C LYS A 22 -8.02 -0.26 10.12
N TYR A 23 -7.39 0.53 11.00
CA TYR A 23 -7.28 1.98 10.83
C TYR A 23 -6.61 2.35 9.49
N VAL A 24 -5.49 1.69 9.18
CA VAL A 24 -4.78 1.87 7.89
C VAL A 24 -5.69 1.53 6.72
N PHE A 25 -6.39 0.38 6.79
CA PHE A 25 -7.31 -0.06 5.73
C PHE A 25 -8.41 0.97 5.43
N GLU A 26 -9.01 1.54 6.49
CA GLU A 26 -10.16 2.45 6.40
C GLU A 26 -9.82 3.90 6.01
N HIS A 27 -8.57 4.32 6.21
CA HIS A 27 -8.15 5.72 6.01
C HIS A 27 -7.28 5.93 4.77
N HIS A 28 -6.65 4.87 4.23
CA HIS A 28 -5.67 5.01 3.14
C HIS A 28 -6.12 4.35 1.83
N GLY A 29 -7.44 4.26 1.61
CA GLY A 29 -8.01 3.88 0.32
C GLY A 29 -7.88 2.39 -0.04
N CYS A 30 -7.45 1.55 0.90
CA CYS A 30 -7.32 0.10 0.69
C CYS A 30 -8.63 -0.55 0.24
N GLY A 31 -9.77 -0.01 0.70
CA GLY A 31 -11.12 -0.41 0.28
C GLY A 31 -11.43 -0.27 -1.22
N GLY A 32 -10.62 0.48 -1.98
CA GLY A 32 -10.79 0.58 -3.44
C GLY A 32 -10.43 -0.72 -4.19
N CYS A 33 -9.47 -1.48 -3.67
CA CYS A 33 -9.02 -2.74 -4.26
C CYS A 33 -9.40 -3.96 -3.40
N HIS A 34 -9.57 -3.78 -2.10
CA HIS A 34 -9.87 -4.86 -1.17
C HIS A 34 -11.26 -4.72 -0.55
N THR A 35 -11.92 -5.84 -0.27
CA THR A 35 -13.10 -5.90 0.59
C THR A 35 -12.69 -6.42 1.98
N MET A 36 -13.34 -5.93 3.04
CA MET A 36 -13.16 -6.44 4.40
C MET A 36 -14.48 -7.07 4.83
N GLY A 37 -14.51 -8.40 4.94
CA GLY A 37 -15.67 -9.16 5.39
C GLY A 37 -15.94 -9.00 6.89
N ALA A 38 -17.14 -9.37 7.34
CA ALA A 38 -17.57 -9.26 8.74
C ALA A 38 -16.70 -10.07 9.73
N ASN A 39 -15.91 -11.02 9.24
CA ASN A 39 -14.98 -11.87 9.99
C ASN A 39 -13.51 -11.46 9.80
N GLY A 40 -13.23 -10.23 9.37
CA GLY A 40 -11.86 -9.77 9.08
C GLY A 40 -11.26 -10.36 7.78
N LYS A 41 -11.98 -11.26 7.09
CA LYS A 41 -11.48 -11.87 5.85
C LYS A 41 -11.37 -10.82 4.75
N LEU A 42 -10.13 -10.60 4.30
CA LEU A 42 -9.87 -9.78 3.13
C LEU A 42 -10.29 -10.51 1.85
N GLY A 43 -10.97 -9.79 0.98
CA GLY A 43 -11.25 -10.18 -0.39
C GLY A 43 -10.79 -9.10 -1.37
N TYR A 44 -11.09 -9.30 -2.65
CA TYR A 44 -10.84 -8.32 -3.71
C TYR A 44 -12.15 -7.78 -4.24
N THR A 45 -12.21 -6.45 -4.44
CA THR A 45 -13.23 -5.84 -5.28
C THR A 45 -13.04 -6.30 -6.74
N GLU A 46 -14.02 -6.08 -7.62
CA GLU A 46 -13.82 -6.36 -9.06
C GLU A 46 -12.65 -5.56 -9.64
N ARG A 47 -12.47 -4.31 -9.19
CA ARG A 47 -11.28 -3.50 -9.49
C ARG A 47 -10.00 -4.18 -8.99
N GLY A 48 -9.98 -4.64 -7.73
CA GLY A 48 -8.84 -5.36 -7.16
C GLY A 48 -8.47 -6.61 -7.96
N LYS A 49 -9.47 -7.41 -8.37
CA LYS A 49 -9.27 -8.58 -9.23
C LYS A 49 -8.68 -8.21 -10.59
N GLN A 50 -9.15 -7.12 -11.21
CA GLN A 50 -8.64 -6.66 -12.50
C GLN A 50 -7.22 -6.11 -12.41
N VAL A 51 -6.95 -5.25 -11.42
CA VAL A 51 -5.63 -4.64 -11.20
C VAL A 51 -4.60 -5.70 -10.79
N GLY A 52 -5.02 -6.69 -10.00
CA GLY A 52 -4.20 -7.85 -9.61
C GLY A 52 -3.74 -8.74 -10.76
N LYS A 53 -4.43 -8.73 -11.92
CA LYS A 53 -3.99 -9.51 -13.09
C LYS A 53 -2.64 -8.98 -13.60
N GLY A 54 -1.64 -9.85 -13.55
CA GLY A 54 -0.27 -9.49 -13.91
C GLY A 54 0.39 -8.52 -12.92
N PHE A 55 0.02 -8.58 -11.64
CA PHE A 55 0.83 -7.99 -10.58
C PHE A 55 2.13 -8.78 -10.44
N ILE A 56 3.26 -8.07 -10.48
CA ILE A 56 4.60 -8.68 -10.45
C ILE A 56 5.18 -8.80 -9.02
N GLY A 57 4.38 -8.45 -8.01
CA GLY A 57 4.79 -8.37 -6.61
C GLY A 57 5.40 -7.02 -6.23
N CYS A 58 5.29 -6.67 -4.95
CA CYS A 58 5.74 -5.38 -4.41
C CYS A 58 7.24 -5.14 -4.64
N ILE A 59 8.08 -6.15 -4.37
CA ILE A 59 9.55 -6.01 -4.51
C ILE A 59 9.92 -5.72 -5.95
N SER A 60 9.44 -6.53 -6.90
CA SER A 60 9.72 -6.37 -8.33
C SER A 60 9.24 -5.02 -8.86
N LEU A 61 8.08 -4.55 -8.39
CA LEU A 61 7.52 -3.26 -8.79
C LEU A 61 8.32 -2.08 -8.20
N LEU A 62 8.76 -2.16 -6.94
CA LEU A 62 9.62 -1.15 -6.30
C LEU A 62 10.98 -1.04 -7.00
N THR A 63 11.62 -2.18 -7.28
CA THR A 63 12.90 -2.23 -8.02
C THR A 63 12.75 -1.63 -9.41
N SER A 64 11.70 -2.02 -10.14
CA SER A 64 11.41 -1.46 -11.47
C SER A 64 11.24 0.05 -11.41
N MET A 65 10.50 0.54 -10.42
CA MET A 65 10.24 1.98 -10.29
C MET A 65 11.49 2.77 -9.89
N ASN A 66 12.42 2.20 -9.12
CA ASN A 66 13.70 2.85 -8.81
C ASN A 66 14.56 3.06 -10.07
N LEU A 67 14.45 2.16 -11.06
CA LEU A 67 15.08 2.31 -12.37
C LEU A 67 14.32 3.31 -13.24
N ILE A 68 12.99 3.18 -13.33
CA ILE A 68 12.12 4.07 -14.13
C ILE A 68 12.20 5.53 -13.65
N ALA A 69 12.38 5.77 -12.36
CA ALA A 69 12.50 7.11 -11.80
C ALA A 69 13.73 7.87 -12.31
N GLN A 70 14.74 7.17 -12.84
CA GLN A 70 15.91 7.78 -13.46
C GLN A 70 15.67 8.18 -14.92
N VAL A 71 14.53 7.78 -15.51
CA VAL A 71 14.11 8.14 -16.86
C VAL A 71 13.10 9.29 -16.80
N GLU A 72 13.41 10.37 -17.52
CA GLU A 72 12.52 11.51 -17.72
C GLU A 72 11.12 11.05 -18.18
N PRO A 73 10.01 11.54 -17.58
CA PRO A 73 8.67 11.03 -17.87
C PRO A 73 8.28 11.02 -19.35
N ALA A 74 8.76 12.01 -20.12
CA ALA A 74 8.52 12.11 -21.56
C ALA A 74 9.17 10.96 -22.35
N ASN A 75 10.32 10.45 -21.88
CA ASN A 75 11.16 9.46 -22.55
C ASN A 75 10.86 8.02 -22.14
N ARG A 76 9.93 7.82 -21.21
CA ARG A 76 9.55 6.47 -20.75
C ARG A 76 8.87 5.68 -21.87
N THR A 77 9.27 4.42 -21.99
CA THR A 77 8.61 3.45 -22.86
C THR A 77 7.16 3.22 -22.43
N PRO A 78 6.30 2.68 -23.32
CA PRO A 78 4.92 2.33 -22.95
C PRO A 78 4.84 1.38 -21.75
N GLU A 79 5.78 0.45 -21.62
CA GLU A 79 5.81 -0.49 -20.50
C GLU A 79 6.18 0.19 -19.17
N GLU A 80 7.15 1.10 -19.19
CA GLU A 80 7.55 1.88 -18.02
C GLU A 80 6.42 2.82 -17.56
N LYS A 81 5.71 3.44 -18.52
CA LYS A 81 4.50 4.22 -18.22
C LYS A 81 3.43 3.36 -17.55
N LYS A 82 3.19 2.15 -18.06
CA LYS A 82 2.24 1.19 -17.47
C LYS A 82 2.66 0.77 -16.05
N LYS A 83 3.94 0.51 -15.81
CA LYS A 83 4.48 0.18 -14.48
C LYS A 83 4.33 1.35 -13.50
N ALA A 84 4.57 2.58 -13.96
CA ALA A 84 4.37 3.79 -13.14
C ALA A 84 2.91 4.00 -12.75
N VAL A 85 1.96 3.77 -13.68
CA VAL A 85 0.53 3.78 -13.38
C VAL A 85 0.19 2.70 -12.34
N LYS A 86 0.63 1.46 -12.58
CA LYS A 86 0.40 0.35 -11.62
C LYS A 86 0.97 0.66 -10.24
N PHE A 87 2.14 1.27 -10.14
CA PHE A 87 2.73 1.66 -8.85
C PHE A 87 1.81 2.56 -8.02
N SER A 88 1.13 3.52 -8.67
CA SER A 88 0.13 4.34 -8.01
C SER A 88 -1.17 3.57 -7.73
N GLU A 89 -1.62 2.72 -8.65
CA GLU A 89 -2.88 1.97 -8.51
C GLU A 89 -2.84 0.92 -7.39
N PHE A 90 -1.67 0.32 -7.14
CA PHE A 90 -1.44 -0.59 -6.02
C PHE A 90 -1.21 0.15 -4.69
N GLY A 91 -1.25 1.49 -4.67
CA GLY A 91 -1.06 2.29 -3.47
C GLY A 91 0.38 2.29 -2.94
N CYS A 92 1.36 1.87 -3.74
CA CYS A 92 2.76 1.83 -3.30
C CYS A 92 3.28 3.24 -2.96
N THR A 93 2.76 4.28 -3.61
CA THR A 93 3.07 5.69 -3.34
C THR A 93 2.63 6.17 -1.95
N THR A 94 1.69 5.49 -1.30
CA THR A 94 1.26 5.82 0.07
C THR A 94 2.40 5.63 1.07
N CYS A 95 3.18 4.56 0.90
CA CYS A 95 4.27 4.22 1.82
C CYS A 95 5.65 4.57 1.27
N HIS A 96 5.83 4.48 -0.06
CA HIS A 96 7.13 4.63 -0.69
C HIS A 96 7.25 5.95 -1.44
N GLN A 97 8.38 6.61 -1.22
CA GLN A 97 8.80 7.76 -2.01
C GLN A 97 9.97 7.33 -2.87
N ILE A 98 9.80 7.39 -4.20
CA ILE A 98 10.86 7.05 -5.15
C ILE A 98 11.38 8.33 -5.77
N THR A 99 12.68 8.53 -5.65
CA THR A 99 13.45 9.56 -6.35
C THR A 99 14.53 8.87 -7.19
N PRO A 100 15.07 9.51 -8.24
CA PRO A 100 16.09 8.90 -9.08
C PRO A 100 17.22 8.26 -8.25
N GLY A 101 17.42 6.95 -8.39
CA GLY A 101 18.46 6.19 -7.68
C GLY A 101 18.22 5.94 -6.19
N LYS A 102 17.07 6.35 -5.62
CA LYS A 102 16.78 6.20 -4.19
C LYS A 102 15.35 5.75 -3.93
N LEU A 103 15.24 4.61 -3.26
CA LEU A 103 14.00 4.12 -2.65
C LEU A 103 13.89 4.60 -1.19
N GLY A 104 12.92 5.47 -0.93
CA GLY A 104 12.63 6.00 0.40
C GLY A 104 11.23 5.65 0.90
N LEU A 105 10.91 6.16 2.09
CA LEU A 105 9.58 6.09 2.68
C LEU A 105 8.99 7.51 2.74
N THR A 106 7.68 7.61 2.51
CA THR A 106 6.93 8.80 2.88
C THR A 106 6.92 8.95 4.40
N SER A 107 6.53 10.12 4.94
CA SER A 107 6.33 10.30 6.38
C SER A 107 5.36 9.26 6.94
N TYR A 108 4.33 8.91 6.17
CA TYR A 108 3.38 7.87 6.52
C TYR A 108 4.01 6.46 6.52
N GLY A 109 4.77 6.10 5.48
CA GLY A 109 5.49 4.83 5.42
C GLY A 109 6.53 4.67 6.54
N ALA A 110 7.20 5.75 6.92
CA ALA A 110 8.12 5.77 8.06
C ALA A 110 7.39 5.53 9.39
N LYS A 111 6.21 6.14 9.57
CA LYS A 111 5.35 5.97 10.73
C LYS A 111 4.78 4.56 10.83
N LEU A 112 4.39 3.93 9.72
CA LEU A 112 3.96 2.52 9.75
C LEU A 112 5.12 1.56 10.04
N LYS A 113 6.32 1.87 9.53
CA LYS A 113 7.54 1.10 9.83
C LYS A 113 7.89 1.13 11.31
N SER A 114 7.71 2.26 12.02
CA SER A 114 7.95 2.31 13.47
C SER A 114 6.98 1.42 14.27
N PHE A 115 5.83 1.08 13.69
CA PHE A 115 4.89 0.10 14.24
C PHE A 115 5.12 -1.35 13.74
N HIS A 116 6.26 -1.66 13.11
CA HIS A 116 6.58 -2.98 12.55
C HIS A 116 5.55 -3.53 11.55
N MET A 117 4.78 -2.67 10.88
CA MET A 117 3.84 -3.10 9.85
C MET A 117 4.47 -2.98 8.47
N ALA A 118 4.93 -4.09 7.88
CA ALA A 118 5.19 -4.10 6.45
C ALA A 118 3.86 -4.03 5.68
N CYS A 119 3.87 -3.52 4.44
CA CYS A 119 2.70 -3.55 3.56
C CYS A 119 2.14 -4.98 3.38
N THR A 120 3.01 -5.99 3.45
CA THR A 120 2.65 -7.42 3.40
C THR A 120 2.09 -7.97 4.71
N ASP A 121 2.32 -7.29 5.83
CA ASP A 121 1.84 -7.71 7.14
C ASP A 121 0.40 -7.31 7.37
N VAL A 122 -0.07 -6.22 6.75
CA VAL A 122 -1.49 -5.82 6.77
C VAL A 122 -2.37 -6.94 6.21
N GLU A 123 -2.00 -7.52 5.06
CA GLU A 123 -2.74 -8.65 4.48
C GLU A 123 -2.65 -9.90 5.39
N LYS A 124 -1.45 -10.23 5.90
CA LYS A 124 -1.25 -11.39 6.77
C LYS A 124 -2.01 -11.27 8.09
N ILE A 125 -1.97 -10.11 8.76
CA ILE A 125 -2.66 -9.84 10.01
C ILE A 125 -4.17 -9.94 9.82
N LEU A 126 -4.71 -9.29 8.79
CA LEU A 126 -6.15 -9.35 8.50
C LEU A 126 -6.60 -10.76 8.06
N SER A 127 -5.75 -11.51 7.35
CA SER A 127 -6.05 -12.91 6.97
C SER A 127 -6.01 -13.91 8.14
N ARG A 128 -5.25 -13.65 9.21
CA ARG A 128 -5.14 -14.55 10.39
C ARG A 128 -6.40 -14.60 11.23
N GLN A 129 -7.22 -13.54 11.24
CA GLN A 129 -8.55 -13.55 11.87
C GLN A 129 -9.55 -14.49 11.17
N SER A 130 -9.21 -15.05 10.01
CA SER A 130 -10.07 -15.99 9.29
C SER A 130 -9.93 -17.47 9.72
N GLN A 131 -9.01 -17.77 10.66
CA GLN A 131 -8.71 -19.14 11.09
C GLN A 131 -9.01 -19.44 12.58
N ASN A 132 -9.56 -18.49 13.33
CA ASN A 132 -10.03 -18.70 14.70
C ASN A 132 -11.54 -18.50 14.81
#